data_AF-A0A1S1QCY2-F1
#
_entry.id   AF-A0A1S1QCY2-F1
#
_cell.length_a   1.000
_cell.length_b   1.000
_cell.length_c   1.000
_cell.angle_alpha   90.00
_cell.angle_beta   90.00
_cell.angle_gamma   90.00
#
_symmetry.space_group_name_H-M   'P 1'
#
loop_
_entity.id
_entity.type
_entity.pdbx_description
1 polymer ?
#
loop_
_entity_poly.entity_id
_entity_poly.type
_entity_poly.pdbx_seq_one_letter_code
_entity_poly.pdbx_strand_id
1 'polypeptide(L)'
;MARFRDGFYDCLDSRADTLFELADAVICTEGPVTSLVELSLASVFRRGHGALYDALAQGAVDEERLRDLLADQLPPDSPLIFGVDVTTFPRPNAECSPDRGLHYAPCRCDGDRKVVPGWEFQWVSALEWGRSSWTLPVDARRLPQGSCPVTSTAERVCCIGGWQGMVDPVDRVIR
;
A
#
# COMPACT_ATOMS: atom_id res chain seq x y z
N MET A 1 -7.76 3.19 -20.25
CA MET A 1 -7.56 1.91 -19.55
C MET A 1 -6.34 1.13 -20.04
N ALA A 2 -6.17 0.86 -21.35
CA ALA A 2 -5.00 0.12 -21.85
C ALA A 2 -3.65 0.73 -21.39
N ARG A 3 -3.46 2.04 -21.59
CA ARG A 3 -2.25 2.76 -21.14
C ARG A 3 -1.92 2.62 -19.66
N PHE A 4 -2.94 2.60 -18.78
CA PHE A 4 -2.72 2.42 -17.35
C PHE A 4 -2.28 0.99 -17.04
N ARG A 5 -2.89 0.00 -17.70
CA ARG A 5 -2.53 -1.41 -17.54
C ARG A 5 -1.11 -1.69 -18.03
N ASP A 6 -0.72 -1.11 -19.15
CA ASP A 6 0.65 -1.21 -19.66
C ASP A 6 1.64 -0.59 -18.66
N GLY A 7 1.33 0.61 -18.16
CA GLY A 7 2.13 1.26 -17.12
C GLY A 7 2.21 0.44 -15.83
N PHE A 8 1.11 -0.18 -15.40
CA PHE A 8 1.09 -1.04 -14.21
C PHE A 8 1.93 -2.30 -14.43
N TYR A 9 1.83 -2.93 -15.60
CA TYR A 9 2.65 -4.09 -15.95
C TYR A 9 4.13 -3.74 -15.92
N ASP A 10 4.51 -2.55 -16.42
CA ASP A 10 5.89 -2.08 -16.38
C ASP A 10 6.41 -1.74 -14.97
N CYS A 11 5.52 -1.68 -13.95
CA CYS A 11 5.94 -1.57 -12.55
C CYS A 11 6.25 -2.94 -11.93
N LEU A 12 6.07 -4.04 -12.65
CA LEU A 12 6.29 -5.40 -12.16
C LEU A 12 7.58 -5.94 -12.76
N ASP A 13 8.56 -6.27 -11.92
CA ASP A 13 9.87 -6.71 -12.39
C ASP A 13 9.91 -8.23 -12.57
N SER A 14 10.11 -8.97 -11.48
CA SER A 14 10.13 -10.43 -11.51
C SER A 14 8.72 -10.99 -11.42
N ARG A 15 8.47 -12.06 -12.19
CA ARG A 15 7.16 -12.76 -12.23
C ARG A 15 5.98 -11.85 -12.64
N ALA A 16 6.26 -10.81 -13.43
CA ALA A 16 5.30 -9.79 -13.86
C ALA A 16 3.97 -10.35 -14.37
N ASP A 17 4.00 -11.30 -15.32
CA ASP A 17 2.80 -11.99 -15.82
C ASP A 17 1.88 -12.48 -14.69
N THR A 18 2.46 -13.21 -13.72
CA THR A 18 1.69 -13.82 -12.64
C THR A 18 1.21 -12.80 -11.64
N LEU A 19 2.02 -11.78 -11.31
CA LEU A 19 1.61 -10.69 -10.43
C LEU A 19 0.49 -9.85 -11.05
N PHE A 20 0.56 -9.62 -12.36
CA PHE A 20 -0.45 -8.89 -13.11
C PHE A 20 -1.78 -9.67 -13.15
N GLU A 21 -1.73 -10.96 -13.50
CA GLU A 21 -2.91 -11.83 -13.45
C GLU A 21 -3.46 -11.95 -12.01
N LEU A 22 -2.60 -11.95 -10.99
CA LEU A 22 -3.02 -11.99 -9.59
C LEU A 22 -3.76 -10.71 -9.19
N ALA A 23 -3.28 -9.54 -9.63
CA ALA A 23 -3.97 -8.27 -9.40
C ALA A 23 -5.36 -8.26 -10.06
N ASP A 24 -5.46 -8.72 -11.31
CA ASP A 24 -6.74 -8.89 -11.99
C ASP A 24 -7.65 -9.87 -11.22
N ALA A 25 -7.12 -11.00 -10.74
CA ALA A 25 -7.88 -11.98 -9.96
C ALA A 25 -8.45 -11.37 -8.68
N VAL A 26 -7.67 -10.57 -7.95
CA VAL A 26 -8.12 -9.88 -6.73
C VAL A 26 -9.24 -8.89 -7.06
N ILE A 27 -9.09 -8.09 -8.13
CA ILE A 27 -10.08 -7.06 -8.51
C ILE A 27 -11.37 -7.70 -9.04
N CYS A 28 -11.27 -8.83 -9.75
CA CYS A 28 -12.41 -9.54 -10.33
C CYS A 28 -13.09 -10.51 -9.35
N THR A 29 -12.50 -10.78 -8.18
CA THR A 29 -13.12 -11.63 -7.15
C THR A 29 -14.25 -10.85 -6.47
N GLU A 30 -15.42 -11.48 -6.38
CA GLU A 30 -16.56 -10.89 -5.68
C GLU A 30 -16.33 -10.92 -4.16
N GLY A 31 -16.35 -9.73 -3.54
CA GLY A 31 -16.23 -9.60 -2.11
C GLY A 31 -14.80 -9.80 -1.57
N PRO A 32 -14.65 -9.95 -0.25
CA PRO A 32 -13.34 -10.07 0.39
C PRO A 32 -12.64 -11.37 -0.01
N VAL A 33 -11.35 -11.27 -0.35
CA VAL A 33 -10.50 -12.46 -0.54
C VAL A 33 -10.26 -13.12 0.82
N THR A 34 -10.84 -14.30 1.02
CA THR A 34 -10.69 -15.10 2.25
C THR A 34 -9.63 -16.20 2.12
N SER A 35 -9.30 -16.58 0.88
CA SER A 35 -8.35 -17.64 0.57
C SER A 35 -7.46 -17.23 -0.60
N LEU A 36 -6.15 -17.17 -0.33
CA LEU A 36 -5.16 -16.82 -1.34
C LEU A 36 -5.09 -17.85 -2.47
N VAL A 37 -5.24 -19.14 -2.14
CA VAL A 37 -5.17 -20.22 -3.14
C VAL A 37 -6.40 -20.23 -4.06
N GLU A 38 -7.56 -19.81 -3.56
CA GLU A 38 -8.79 -19.73 -4.38
C GLU A 38 -8.67 -18.72 -5.52
N LEU A 39 -7.82 -17.70 -5.40
CA LEU A 39 -7.53 -16.78 -6.50
C LEU A 39 -6.95 -17.49 -7.72
N SER A 40 -6.29 -18.64 -7.54
CA SER A 40 -5.81 -19.44 -8.67
C SER A 40 -6.92 -20.12 -9.47
N LEU A 41 -8.16 -20.08 -8.97
CA LEU A 41 -9.35 -20.60 -9.65
C LEU A 41 -10.13 -19.50 -10.37
N ALA A 42 -9.75 -18.22 -10.20
CA ALA A 42 -10.41 -17.12 -10.90
C ALA A 42 -10.22 -17.27 -12.41
N SER A 43 -11.27 -17.03 -13.21
CA SER A 43 -11.24 -17.21 -14.66
C SER A 43 -10.20 -16.34 -15.37
N VAL A 44 -9.83 -15.21 -14.76
CA VAL A 44 -8.81 -14.28 -15.24
C VAL A 44 -7.38 -14.72 -14.88
N PHE A 45 -7.22 -15.67 -13.96
CA PHE A 45 -5.93 -16.19 -13.54
C PHE A 45 -5.61 -17.49 -14.29
N ARG A 46 -4.64 -17.45 -15.20
CA ARG A 46 -4.35 -18.56 -16.12
C ARG A 46 -3.24 -19.48 -15.62
N ARG A 47 -2.64 -19.17 -14.47
CA ARG A 47 -1.55 -19.94 -13.86
C ARG A 47 -2.06 -20.82 -12.73
N GLY A 48 -1.26 -21.80 -12.32
CA GLY A 48 -1.57 -22.65 -11.16
C GLY A 48 -1.20 -22.00 -9.82
N HIS A 49 -1.72 -22.53 -8.72
CA HIS A 49 -1.43 -22.04 -7.36
C HIS A 49 0.09 -22.02 -7.03
N GLY A 50 0.89 -22.92 -7.59
CA GLY A 50 2.34 -22.93 -7.40
C GLY A 50 2.99 -21.66 -7.97
N ALA A 51 2.54 -21.21 -9.14
CA ALA A 51 3.01 -19.95 -9.73
C ALA A 51 2.56 -18.74 -8.91
N LEU A 52 1.35 -18.78 -8.34
CA LEU A 52 0.84 -17.74 -7.43
C LEU A 52 1.79 -17.56 -6.23
N TYR A 53 2.10 -18.64 -5.51
CA TYR A 53 2.99 -18.55 -4.35
C TYR A 53 4.42 -18.16 -4.74
N ASP A 54 4.93 -18.68 -5.86
CA ASP A 54 6.24 -18.30 -6.41
C ASP A 54 6.30 -16.80 -6.75
N ALA A 55 5.24 -16.23 -7.33
CA ALA A 55 5.13 -14.81 -7.62
C ALA A 55 5.07 -13.94 -6.37
N LEU A 56 4.37 -14.35 -5.32
CA LEU A 56 4.36 -13.60 -4.06
C LEU A 56 5.68 -13.71 -3.28
N ALA A 57 6.40 -14.82 -3.43
CA ALA A 57 7.66 -15.05 -2.73
C ALA A 57 8.87 -14.42 -3.45
N GLN A 58 8.85 -14.38 -4.79
CA GLN A 58 9.99 -14.00 -5.63
C GLN A 58 9.68 -12.88 -6.62
N GLY A 59 8.44 -12.39 -6.63
CA GLY A 59 8.05 -11.24 -7.43
C GLY A 59 8.50 -9.93 -6.80
N ALA A 60 8.52 -8.89 -7.62
CA ALA A 60 8.91 -7.55 -7.21
C ALA A 60 8.02 -6.52 -7.90
N VAL A 61 7.70 -5.45 -7.16
CA VAL A 61 6.97 -4.29 -7.63
C VAL A 61 7.84 -3.08 -7.41
N ASP A 62 8.08 -2.31 -8.46
CA ASP A 62 8.67 -0.98 -8.36
C ASP A 62 7.62 -0.04 -7.73
N GLU A 63 7.67 0.07 -6.40
CA GLU A 63 6.77 0.91 -5.62
C GLU A 63 6.93 2.40 -5.94
N GLU A 64 8.06 2.83 -6.52
CA GLU A 64 8.26 4.21 -6.91
C GLU A 64 7.56 4.51 -8.22
N ARG A 65 7.81 3.67 -9.23
CA ARG A 65 7.13 3.78 -10.51
C ARG A 65 5.61 3.58 -10.38
N LEU A 66 5.16 2.70 -9.50
CA LEU A 66 3.73 2.51 -9.24
C LEU A 66 3.09 3.76 -8.62
N ARG A 67 3.76 4.42 -7.68
CA ARG A 67 3.29 5.69 -7.10
C ARG A 67 3.18 6.77 -8.16
N ASP A 68 4.21 6.92 -8.99
CA ASP A 68 4.22 7.93 -10.05
C ASP A 68 3.09 7.67 -11.05
N LEU A 69 2.87 6.42 -11.46
CA LEU A 69 1.76 6.01 -12.32
C LEU A 69 0.38 6.37 -11.72
N LEU A 70 0.21 6.18 -10.41
CA LEU A 70 -1.02 6.53 -9.69
C LEU A 70 -1.18 8.05 -9.55
N ALA A 71 -0.10 8.77 -9.23
CA ALA A 71 -0.07 10.22 -9.14
C ALA A 71 -0.39 10.89 -10.48
N ASP A 72 0.04 10.31 -11.60
CA ASP A 72 -0.31 10.74 -12.95
C ASP A 72 -1.81 10.65 -13.27
N GLN A 73 -2.60 9.96 -12.45
CA GLN A 73 -4.07 9.92 -12.58
C GLN A 73 -4.76 11.05 -11.82
N LEU A 74 -4.03 11.89 -11.08
CA LEU A 74 -4.62 13.02 -10.36
C LEU A 74 -5.20 14.04 -11.36
N PRO A 75 -6.41 14.59 -11.09
CA PRO A 75 -7.00 15.59 -11.96
C PRO A 75 -6.08 16.82 -12.09
N PRO A 76 -5.81 17.29 -13.33
CA PRO A 76 -5.02 18.50 -13.53
C PRO A 76 -5.75 19.71 -12.89
N ASP A 77 -4.97 20.68 -12.44
CA ASP A 77 -5.43 21.97 -11.89
C ASP A 77 -6.35 21.88 -10.65
N SER A 78 -6.42 20.72 -10.00
CA SER A 78 -7.15 20.54 -8.73
C SER A 78 -6.25 20.81 -7.52
N PRO A 79 -6.77 21.37 -6.42
CA PRO A 79 -6.03 21.48 -5.17
C PRO A 79 -5.58 20.09 -4.70
N LEU A 80 -4.29 19.97 -4.34
CA LEU A 80 -3.76 18.73 -3.77
C LEU A 80 -4.21 18.62 -2.30
N ILE A 81 -5.16 17.73 -2.05
CA ILE A 81 -5.68 17.43 -0.72
C ILE A 81 -5.49 15.93 -0.49
N PHE A 82 -4.78 15.57 0.58
CA PHE A 82 -4.47 14.18 0.89
C PHE A 82 -5.08 13.78 2.23
N GLY A 83 -5.80 12.67 2.21
CA GLY A 83 -6.12 11.89 3.40
C GLY A 83 -4.96 10.95 3.66
N VAL A 84 -4.43 10.99 4.88
CA VAL A 84 -3.31 10.13 5.29
C VAL A 84 -3.70 9.42 6.57
N ASP A 85 -3.59 8.10 6.57
CA ASP A 85 -3.88 7.27 7.72
C ASP A 85 -2.84 6.16 7.87
N VAL A 86 -2.67 5.68 9.10
CA VAL A 86 -1.82 4.52 9.43
C VAL A 86 -2.71 3.38 9.89
N THR A 87 -2.73 2.31 9.11
CA THR A 87 -3.49 1.11 9.42
C THR A 87 -2.57 0.04 9.99
N THR A 88 -2.91 -0.48 11.16
CA THR A 88 -2.24 -1.65 11.74
C THR A 88 -2.59 -2.90 10.94
N PHE A 89 -1.57 -3.64 10.52
CA PHE A 89 -1.70 -4.95 9.88
C PHE A 89 -1.29 -6.06 10.88
N PRO A 90 -2.25 -6.64 11.62
CA PRO A 90 -1.94 -7.58 12.70
C PRO A 90 -1.35 -8.89 12.16
N ARG A 91 -0.30 -9.39 12.83
CA ARG A 91 0.38 -10.65 12.50
C ARG A 91 0.63 -11.51 13.75
N PRO A 92 -0.34 -11.72 14.67
CA PRO A 92 -0.08 -12.33 15.97
C PRO A 92 0.65 -13.69 15.88
N ASN A 93 0.27 -14.51 14.90
CA ASN A 93 0.76 -15.89 14.74
C ASN A 93 1.94 -16.02 13.76
N ALA A 94 2.53 -14.93 13.27
CA ALA A 94 3.62 -14.96 12.28
C ALA A 94 4.95 -14.50 12.90
N GLU A 95 5.43 -15.21 13.92
CA GLU A 95 6.61 -14.86 14.75
C GLU A 95 7.88 -14.59 13.94
N CYS A 96 8.05 -15.26 12.80
CA CYS A 96 9.21 -15.10 11.94
C CYS A 96 9.07 -13.96 10.90
N SER A 97 7.96 -13.22 10.88
CA SER A 97 7.85 -12.07 9.98
C SER A 97 8.81 -10.95 10.41
N PRO A 98 9.66 -10.44 9.51
CA PRO A 98 10.65 -9.42 9.84
C PRO A 98 10.00 -8.10 10.25
N ASP A 99 10.72 -7.29 11.02
CA ASP A 99 10.37 -5.95 11.52
C ASP A 99 8.90 -5.79 11.92
N ARG A 100 8.41 -6.74 12.73
CA ARG A 100 7.14 -6.61 13.43
C ARG A 100 7.29 -5.68 14.63
N GLY A 101 6.43 -4.68 14.73
CA GLY A 101 6.29 -3.81 15.90
C GLY A 101 5.09 -4.20 16.75
N LEU A 102 4.97 -3.58 17.93
CA LEU A 102 3.75 -3.61 18.75
C LEU A 102 2.93 -2.36 18.44
N HIS A 103 1.73 -2.55 17.89
CA HIS A 103 0.88 -1.47 17.40
C HIS A 103 -0.44 -1.42 18.14
N TYR A 104 -1.03 -0.23 18.26
CA TYR A 104 -2.27 -0.04 19.01
C TYR A 104 -3.44 -0.81 18.39
N ALA A 105 -4.23 -1.51 19.21
CA ALA A 105 -5.39 -2.27 18.79
C ALA A 105 -6.56 -2.05 19.78
N PRO A 106 -7.56 -1.21 19.43
CA PRO A 106 -8.61 -0.81 20.37
C PRO A 106 -9.54 -1.97 20.78
N CYS A 107 -9.79 -2.91 19.87
CA CYS A 107 -10.83 -3.95 19.98
C CYS A 107 -10.30 -5.34 20.35
N ARG A 108 -9.18 -5.45 21.08
CA ARG A 108 -8.75 -6.74 21.62
C ARG A 108 -9.62 -7.16 22.81
N CYS A 109 -10.19 -8.36 22.72
CA CYS A 109 -11.06 -8.99 23.72
C CYS A 109 -10.31 -9.49 24.97
N ASP A 110 -8.97 -9.41 24.95
CA ASP A 110 -8.06 -10.05 25.92
C ASP A 110 -7.79 -9.16 27.17
N GLY A 111 -8.63 -8.16 27.41
CA GLY A 111 -8.71 -7.40 28.68
C GLY A 111 -7.72 -6.25 28.83
N ASP A 112 -6.41 -6.51 28.80
CA ASP A 112 -5.42 -5.54 29.34
C ASP A 112 -4.43 -4.97 28.33
N ARG A 113 -4.18 -5.68 27.22
CA ARG A 113 -3.20 -5.25 26.21
C ARG A 113 -3.91 -4.64 25.01
N LYS A 114 -3.84 -3.32 24.87
CA LYS A 114 -4.29 -2.58 23.69
C LYS A 114 -3.24 -2.53 22.58
N VAL A 115 -2.44 -3.59 22.47
CA VAL A 115 -1.42 -3.74 21.42
C VAL A 115 -1.49 -5.09 20.73
N VAL A 116 -1.15 -5.11 19.45
CA VAL A 116 -1.03 -6.32 18.63
C VAL A 116 0.30 -6.30 17.89
N PRO A 117 1.04 -7.42 17.88
CA PRO A 117 2.27 -7.47 17.12
C PRO A 117 1.96 -7.65 15.63
N GLY A 118 2.57 -6.83 14.78
CA GLY A 118 2.20 -6.71 13.37
C GLY A 118 3.10 -5.75 12.61
N TRP A 119 2.61 -5.29 11.46
CA TRP A 119 3.20 -4.18 10.72
C TRP A 119 2.26 -2.97 10.79
N GLU A 120 2.77 -1.81 10.39
CA GLU A 120 1.98 -0.62 10.12
C GLU A 120 2.13 -0.25 8.65
N PHE A 121 1.02 0.10 8.02
CA PHE A 121 1.00 0.63 6.65
C PHE A 121 0.44 2.04 6.69
N GLN A 122 1.18 2.98 6.13
CA GLN A 122 0.68 4.32 5.90
C GLN A 122 0.11 4.42 4.48
N TRP A 123 -1.13 4.88 4.40
CA TRP A 123 -1.87 5.10 3.18
C TRP A 123 -1.96 6.58 2.89
N VAL A 124 -1.72 6.97 1.64
CA VAL A 124 -1.93 8.32 1.12
C VAL A 124 -2.96 8.23 0.01
N SER A 125 -4.09 8.90 0.21
CA SER A 125 -5.16 8.99 -0.78
C SER A 125 -5.43 10.44 -1.12
N ALA A 126 -5.43 10.77 -2.41
CA ALA A 126 -5.91 12.06 -2.85
C ALA A 126 -7.43 12.13 -2.69
N LEU A 127 -7.89 13.29 -2.24
CA LEU A 127 -9.29 13.60 -1.98
C LEU A 127 -9.74 14.64 -3.00
N GLU A 128 -10.89 14.39 -3.62
CA GLU A 128 -11.51 15.38 -4.49
C GLU A 128 -12.06 16.56 -3.68
N TRP A 129 -11.98 17.77 -4.26
CA TRP A 129 -12.64 18.93 -3.69
C TRP A 129 -14.14 18.91 -3.99
N GLY A 130 -14.97 19.07 -2.96
CA GLY A 130 -16.43 19.21 -3.11
C GLY A 130 -17.21 18.16 -2.34
N ARG A 131 -18.37 17.76 -2.89
CA ARG A 131 -19.32 16.82 -2.26
C ARG A 131 -19.23 15.41 -2.85
N SER A 132 -18.02 14.91 -3.08
CA SER A 132 -17.81 13.51 -3.46
C SER A 132 -17.17 12.76 -2.30
N SER A 133 -17.40 11.45 -2.27
CA SER A 133 -16.69 10.52 -1.39
C SER A 133 -15.65 9.71 -2.16
N TRP A 134 -15.34 10.12 -3.39
CA TRP A 134 -14.33 9.46 -4.20
C TRP A 134 -12.95 9.82 -3.70
N THR A 135 -12.12 8.79 -3.54
CA THR A 135 -10.73 8.91 -3.14
C THR A 135 -9.88 8.15 -4.14
N LEU A 136 -8.68 8.66 -4.39
CA LEU A 136 -7.70 8.01 -5.24
C LEU A 136 -6.50 7.61 -4.37
N PRO A 137 -6.33 6.33 -4.01
CA PRO A 137 -5.10 5.86 -3.37
C PRO A 137 -3.91 6.14 -4.28
N VAL A 138 -2.94 6.91 -3.79
CA VAL A 138 -1.74 7.30 -4.54
C VAL A 138 -0.52 6.51 -4.07
N ASP A 139 -0.47 6.16 -2.79
CA ASP A 139 0.69 5.47 -2.24
C ASP A 139 0.33 4.66 -0.98
N ALA A 140 0.93 3.49 -0.81
CA ALA A 140 0.82 2.65 0.36
C ALA A 140 2.20 2.09 0.68
N ARG A 141 2.71 2.36 1.89
CA ARG A 141 4.04 1.89 2.30
C ARG A 141 3.99 1.31 3.68
N ARG A 142 4.76 0.24 3.87
CA ARG A 142 5.03 -0.31 5.19
C ARG A 142 5.93 0.66 5.95
N LEU A 143 5.52 1.04 7.14
CA LEU A 143 6.34 1.83 8.05
C LEU A 143 7.29 0.90 8.82
N PRO A 144 8.60 1.16 8.80
CA PRO A 144 9.54 0.48 9.69
C PRO A 144 9.19 0.74 11.15
N GLN A 145 9.50 -0.22 12.02
CA GLN A 145 9.34 -0.05 13.46
C GLN A 145 10.13 1.17 13.95
N GLY A 146 9.49 2.03 14.73
CA GLY A 146 10.12 3.23 15.30
C GLY A 146 10.21 4.42 14.34
N SER A 147 9.72 4.28 13.11
CA SER A 147 9.56 5.43 12.20
C SER A 147 8.54 6.44 12.76
N CYS A 148 8.75 7.72 12.46
CA CYS A 148 7.79 8.77 12.80
C CYS A 148 6.77 8.90 11.65
N PRO A 149 5.47 8.59 11.88
CA PRO A 149 4.48 8.66 10.82
C PRO A 149 4.35 10.06 10.20
N VAL A 150 4.55 11.12 10.98
CA VAL A 150 4.47 12.51 10.52
C VAL A 150 5.60 12.81 9.52
N THR A 151 6.82 12.40 9.82
CA THR A 151 7.96 12.58 8.91
C THR A 151 7.76 11.80 7.63
N SER A 152 7.32 10.54 7.73
CA SER A 152 7.00 9.71 6.55
C SER A 152 5.88 10.32 5.71
N THR A 153 4.85 10.93 6.33
CA THR A 153 3.81 11.66 5.61
C THR A 153 4.41 12.84 4.83
N ALA A 154 5.22 13.68 5.49
CA ALA A 154 5.79 14.87 4.88
C ALA A 154 6.66 14.52 3.67
N GLU A 155 7.54 13.52 3.80
CA GLU A 155 8.38 13.01 2.72
C GLU A 155 7.53 12.56 1.53
N ARG A 156 6.47 11.78 1.78
CA ARG A 156 5.64 11.21 0.71
C ARG A 156 4.81 12.25 -0.01
N VAL A 157 4.19 13.18 0.73
CA VAL A 157 3.43 14.28 0.12
C VAL A 157 4.35 15.17 -0.71
N CYS A 158 5.57 15.46 -0.23
CA CYS A 158 6.54 16.23 -1.01
C CYS A 158 6.99 15.47 -2.27
N CYS A 159 7.22 14.16 -2.20
CA CYS A 159 7.54 13.36 -3.39
C CYS A 159 6.39 13.38 -4.41
N ILE A 160 5.15 13.16 -3.98
CA ILE A 160 3.97 13.18 -4.86
C ILE A 160 3.75 14.56 -5.49
N GLY A 161 3.95 15.63 -4.73
CA GLY A 161 3.80 17.01 -5.22
C GLY A 161 4.96 17.49 -6.10
N GLY A 162 6.06 16.75 -6.19
CA GLY A 162 7.30 17.21 -6.85
C GLY A 162 8.02 18.33 -6.08
N TRP A 163 7.84 18.40 -4.76
CA TRP A 163 8.38 19.44 -3.87
C TRP A 163 9.62 18.95 -3.12
N GLN A 164 10.53 18.23 -3.80
CA GLN A 164 11.76 17.77 -3.16
C GLN A 164 12.60 18.95 -2.66
N GLY A 165 12.92 18.96 -1.35
CA GLY A 165 13.70 20.00 -0.67
C GLY A 165 12.96 20.82 0.39
N MET A 166 11.65 20.59 0.59
CA MET A 166 10.83 21.32 1.57
C MET A 166 10.77 20.67 2.97
N VAL A 167 11.28 19.45 3.12
CA VAL A 167 11.31 18.73 4.40
C VAL A 167 12.62 19.05 5.11
N ASP A 168 12.62 20.09 5.95
CA ASP A 168 13.68 20.27 6.95
C ASP A 168 13.54 19.18 8.02
N PRO A 169 14.63 18.54 8.47
CA PRO A 169 14.54 17.55 9.54
C PRO A 169 14.02 18.21 10.82
N VAL A 170 12.96 17.62 11.38
CA VAL A 170 12.23 18.05 12.59
C VAL A 170 13.13 18.12 13.84
N ASP A 171 14.39 17.67 13.75
CA ASP A 171 15.39 17.67 14.82
C ASP A 171 15.91 19.06 15.26
N ARG A 172 15.41 20.16 14.69
CA ARG A 172 15.82 21.53 15.09
C ARG A 172 14.94 22.22 16.14
N VAL A 173 13.83 21.63 16.56
CA VAL A 173 12.86 22.32 17.46
C VAL A 173 13.00 21.95 18.94
N ILE A 174 13.92 21.04 19.30
CA ILE A 174 14.23 20.75 20.71
C ILE A 174 15.73 20.85 20.97
N ARG A 175 16.24 22.09 21.12
CA ARG A 175 17.48 22.41 21.84
C ARG A 175 17.31 23.72 22.60
#